data_AF-A0A7W7CJ96-F1
#
_entry.id   AF-A0A7W7CJ96-F1
#
_cell.length_a   1.000
_cell.length_b   1.000
_cell.length_c   1.000
_cell.angle_alpha   90.00
_cell.angle_beta   90.00
_cell.angle_gamma   90.00
#
_symmetry.space_group_name_H-M   'P 1'
#
loop_
_entity.id
_entity.type
_entity.pdbx_description
1 polymer ?
#
loop_
_entity_poly.entity_id
_entity_poly.type
_entity_poly.pdbx_seq_one_letter_code
_entity_poly.pdbx_strand_id
1 'polypeptide(L)'
;MAETGAIAVHEFDLLHYPCEYPGPRFEDSRYDAIKGAPPAGCVVESFAGLFGLRCRRVGPTLLDAVAGVCAEVRSEHGFLLTDLGVEKLWEFMGDGTDGYGAMIAGQLLLMAVHRAELLGYSTDDLVRFVSAVGLTRSG
;
A
#
# COMPACT_ATOMS: atom_id res chain seq x y z
N MET A 1 31.34 4.08 6.28
CA MET A 1 30.74 3.96 7.63
C MET A 1 29.24 3.94 7.42
N ALA A 2 28.60 2.78 7.61
CA ALA A 2 27.15 2.69 7.48
C ALA A 2 26.50 3.41 8.67
N GLU A 3 25.76 4.49 8.41
CA GLU A 3 24.83 5.03 9.39
C GLU A 3 23.87 3.90 9.76
N THR A 4 23.85 3.54 11.04
CA THR A 4 22.80 2.69 11.60
C THR A 4 21.52 3.51 11.47
N GLY A 5 20.74 3.26 10.41
CA GLY A 5 19.51 3.99 10.14
C GLY A 5 18.64 4.02 11.38
N ALA A 6 18.34 5.21 11.87
CA ALA A 6 17.53 5.39 13.06
C ALA A 6 16.18 4.69 12.86
N ILE A 7 15.86 3.76 13.76
CA ILE A 7 14.57 3.08 13.76
C ILE A 7 13.54 4.06 14.34
N ALA A 8 12.55 4.45 13.53
CA ALA A 8 11.50 5.39 13.90
C ALA A 8 10.13 4.70 13.98
N VAL A 9 9.19 5.34 14.69
CA VAL A 9 7.78 4.93 14.72
C VAL A 9 7.04 5.71 13.64
N HIS A 10 6.32 5.00 12.78
CA HIS A 10 5.56 5.54 11.65
C HIS A 10 4.07 5.26 11.86
N GLU A 11 3.24 6.27 11.63
CA GLU A 11 1.77 6.17 11.67
C GLU A 11 1.22 6.39 10.26
N PHE A 12 0.34 5.50 9.81
CA PHE A 12 -0.24 5.54 8.47
C PHE A 12 -1.56 4.75 8.40
N ASP A 13 -2.43 5.15 7.48
CA ASP A 13 -3.65 4.42 7.14
C ASP A 13 -3.41 3.60 5.86
N LEU A 14 -3.99 2.41 5.78
CA LEU A 14 -3.98 1.56 4.58
C LEU A 14 -5.38 1.05 4.28
N LEU A 15 -5.89 1.25 3.07
CA LEU A 15 -7.22 0.82 2.66
C LEU A 15 -7.11 -0.26 1.57
N HIS A 16 -8.06 -1.19 1.57
CA HIS A 16 -8.24 -2.11 0.44
C HIS A 16 -9.24 -1.48 -0.54
N TYR A 17 -8.73 -1.00 -1.67
CA TYR A 17 -9.54 -0.43 -2.74
C TYR A 17 -9.15 -1.07 -4.09
N PRO A 18 -9.85 -2.14 -4.53
CA PRO A 18 -9.46 -2.89 -5.72
C PRO A 18 -9.83 -2.21 -7.06
N CYS A 19 -10.33 -0.97 -7.02
CA CYS A 19 -10.85 -0.24 -8.19
C CYS A 19 -11.95 -1.01 -8.96
N GLU A 20 -12.73 -1.84 -8.25
CA GLU A 20 -13.93 -2.51 -8.76
C GLU A 20 -15.20 -1.69 -8.47
N TYR A 21 -16.23 -1.81 -9.32
CA TYR A 21 -17.54 -1.17 -9.08
C TYR A 21 -18.72 -2.16 -9.23
N PRO A 22 -19.58 -2.31 -8.20
CA PRO A 22 -19.39 -1.79 -6.84
C PRO A 22 -18.22 -2.50 -6.15
N GLY A 23 -17.38 -1.74 -5.46
CA GLY A 23 -16.26 -2.31 -4.69
C GLY A 23 -16.73 -3.00 -3.40
N PRO A 24 -15.90 -3.88 -2.82
CA PRO A 24 -16.19 -4.51 -1.54
C PRO A 24 -16.34 -3.46 -0.42
N ARG A 25 -17.30 -3.69 0.47
CA ARG A 25 -17.57 -2.83 1.63
C ARG A 25 -16.93 -3.41 2.89
N PHE A 26 -16.80 -2.59 3.91
CA PHE A 26 -16.23 -2.98 5.20
C PHE A 26 -16.81 -4.30 5.72
N GLU A 27 -18.10 -4.55 5.53
CA GLU A 27 -18.83 -5.75 5.99
C GLU A 27 -18.61 -7.01 5.14
N ASP A 28 -17.91 -6.93 4.00
CA ASP A 28 -17.64 -8.09 3.15
C ASP A 28 -16.88 -9.17 3.94
N SER A 29 -17.35 -10.42 3.84
CA SER A 29 -16.83 -11.55 4.61
C SER A 29 -15.38 -11.89 4.28
N ARG A 30 -14.85 -11.40 3.14
CA ARG A 30 -13.42 -11.50 2.83
C ARG A 30 -12.53 -10.87 3.90
N TYR A 31 -13.06 -9.92 4.67
CA TYR A 31 -12.32 -9.22 5.72
C TYR A 31 -12.43 -9.88 7.09
N ASP A 32 -13.23 -10.93 7.25
CA ASP A 32 -13.50 -11.52 8.57
C ASP A 32 -12.21 -12.06 9.24
N ALA A 33 -11.32 -12.66 8.44
CA ALA A 33 -10.04 -13.17 8.93
C ALA A 33 -9.15 -12.06 9.52
N ILE A 34 -8.94 -10.98 8.76
CA ILE A 34 -8.10 -9.85 9.18
C ILE A 34 -8.76 -8.99 10.27
N LYS A 35 -10.10 -8.91 10.31
CA LYS A 35 -10.83 -8.32 11.44
C LYS A 35 -10.62 -9.10 12.73
N GLY A 36 -10.58 -10.43 12.63
CA GLY A 36 -10.35 -11.31 13.78
C GLY A 36 -8.90 -11.31 14.26
N ALA A 37 -7.94 -11.10 13.36
CA ALA A 37 -6.51 -11.10 13.65
C ALA A 37 -5.77 -10.06 12.79
N PRO A 38 -5.84 -8.76 13.14
CA PRO A 38 -5.13 -7.73 12.39
C PRO A 38 -3.62 -7.83 12.59
N PRO A 39 -2.81 -7.35 11.61
CA PRO A 39 -1.36 -7.25 11.77
C PRO A 39 -0.96 -6.52 13.04
N ALA A 40 0.15 -6.94 13.65
CA ALA A 40 0.63 -6.34 14.89
C ALA A 40 0.87 -4.82 14.71
N GLY A 41 0.37 -4.03 15.65
CA GLY A 41 0.44 -2.56 15.59
C GLY A 41 -0.58 -1.91 14.66
N CYS A 42 -1.53 -2.66 14.10
CA CYS A 42 -2.62 -2.15 13.28
C CYS A 42 -3.98 -2.37 13.93
N VAL A 43 -4.90 -1.45 13.70
CA VAL A 43 -6.30 -1.52 14.13
C VAL A 43 -7.19 -1.48 12.89
N VAL A 44 -8.18 -2.37 12.83
CA VAL A 44 -9.16 -2.36 11.74
C VAL A 44 -10.11 -1.18 11.87
N GLU A 45 -10.35 -0.47 10.78
CA GLU A 45 -11.21 0.71 10.74
C GLU A 45 -12.04 0.76 9.45
N SER A 46 -13.23 1.36 9.56
CA SER A 46 -14.12 1.61 8.42
C SER A 46 -13.93 3.04 7.94
N PHE A 47 -13.31 3.19 6.76
CA PHE A 47 -13.06 4.49 6.13
C PHE A 47 -14.17 4.79 5.13
N ALA A 48 -15.20 5.51 5.57
CA ALA A 48 -16.40 5.77 4.75
C ALA A 48 -17.04 4.47 4.17
N GLY A 49 -17.02 3.38 4.94
CA GLY A 49 -17.54 2.07 4.52
C GLY A 49 -16.56 1.22 3.72
N LEU A 50 -15.32 1.66 3.52
CA LEU A 50 -14.22 0.86 2.98
C LEU A 50 -13.45 0.18 4.10
N PHE A 51 -12.92 -1.01 3.82
CA PHE A 51 -12.02 -1.70 4.73
C PHE A 51 -10.64 -1.04 4.74
N GLY A 52 -10.12 -0.75 5.94
CA GLY A 52 -8.74 -0.35 6.10
C GLY A 52 -8.16 -0.65 7.48
N LEU A 53 -6.88 -0.33 7.62
CA LEU A 53 -6.08 -0.45 8.82
C LEU A 53 -5.49 0.91 9.17
N ARG A 54 -5.62 1.33 10.43
CA ARG A 54 -4.77 2.38 11.00
C ARG A 54 -3.59 1.71 11.70
N CYS A 55 -2.39 1.99 11.24
CA CYS A 55 -1.18 1.30 11.68
C CYS A 55 -0.20 2.24 12.37
N ARG A 56 0.49 1.70 13.39
CA ARG A 56 1.64 2.29 14.05
C ARG A 56 2.78 1.27 14.09
N ARG A 57 3.78 1.44 13.22
CA ARG A 57 4.84 0.45 12.99
C ARG A 57 6.22 1.06 13.13
N VAL A 58 7.12 0.24 13.65
CA VAL A 58 8.53 0.59 13.80
C VAL A 58 9.26 0.19 12.51
N GLY A 59 10.08 1.07 11.96
CA GLY A 59 10.85 0.77 10.75
C GLY A 59 11.93 1.81 10.43
N PRO A 60 12.91 1.46 9.57
CA PRO A 60 13.96 2.40 9.13
C PRO A 60 13.36 3.59 8.37
N THR A 61 12.33 3.33 7.56
CA THR A 61 11.58 4.36 6.81
C THR A 61 10.08 4.08 6.87
N LEU A 62 9.28 5.08 6.50
CA LEU A 62 7.84 4.90 6.32
C LEU A 62 7.55 3.83 5.26
N LEU A 63 8.33 3.82 4.17
CA LEU A 63 8.17 2.84 3.09
C LEU A 63 8.43 1.41 3.58
N ASP A 64 9.46 1.19 4.40
CA ASP A 64 9.73 -0.13 4.99
C ASP A 64 8.57 -0.56 5.91
N ALA A 65 8.03 0.37 6.70
CA ALA A 65 6.93 0.10 7.62
C ALA A 65 5.63 -0.25 6.88
N VAL A 66 5.30 0.49 5.82
CA VAL A 66 4.15 0.22 4.94
C VAL A 66 4.32 -1.09 4.19
N ALA A 67 5.50 -1.31 3.59
CA ALA A 67 5.79 -2.53 2.84
C ALA A 67 5.67 -3.78 3.71
N GLY A 68 6.13 -3.72 4.97
CA GLY A 68 6.00 -4.81 5.94
C GLY A 68 4.54 -5.20 6.18
N VAL A 69 3.66 -4.22 6.43
CA VAL A 69 2.22 -4.48 6.63
C VAL A 69 1.58 -5.04 5.35
N CYS A 70 1.87 -4.47 4.18
CA CYS A 70 1.34 -4.98 2.92
C CYS A 70 1.79 -6.42 2.63
N ALA A 71 3.05 -6.76 2.94
CA ALA A 71 3.58 -8.12 2.79
C ALA A 71 2.90 -9.10 3.75
N GLU A 72 2.74 -8.74 5.02
CA GLU A 72 2.01 -9.52 6.04
C GLU A 72 0.59 -9.82 5.56
N VAL A 73 -0.18 -8.77 5.23
CA VAL A 73 -1.57 -8.89 4.78
C VAL A 73 -1.71 -9.73 3.53
N ARG A 74 -0.80 -9.57 2.56
CA ARG A 74 -0.81 -10.37 1.35
C ARG A 74 -0.53 -11.84 1.65
N SER A 75 0.43 -12.14 2.52
CA SER A 75 0.80 -13.50 2.85
C SER A 75 -0.25 -14.24 3.68
N GLU A 76 -0.93 -13.52 4.59
CA GLU A 76 -1.87 -14.11 5.55
C GLU A 76 -3.33 -14.06 5.07
N HIS A 77 -3.68 -13.07 4.24
CA HIS A 77 -5.06 -12.81 3.83
C HIS A 77 -5.28 -12.76 2.31
N GLY A 78 -4.22 -12.80 1.50
CA GLY A 78 -4.32 -13.02 0.05
C GLY A 78 -4.77 -11.81 -0.78
N PHE A 79 -4.84 -10.61 -0.21
CA PHE A 79 -5.11 -9.37 -0.95
C PHE A 79 -4.11 -8.27 -0.59
N LEU A 80 -4.08 -7.20 -1.40
CA LEU A 80 -3.18 -6.08 -1.22
C LEU A 80 -3.95 -4.84 -0.74
N LEU A 81 -3.37 -4.12 0.21
CA LEU A 81 -3.81 -2.76 0.56
C LEU A 81 -3.22 -1.80 -0.47
N THR A 82 -4.10 -1.11 -1.20
CA THR A 82 -3.77 -0.39 -2.44
C THR A 82 -3.79 1.12 -2.28
N ASP A 83 -4.12 1.61 -1.08
CA ASP A 83 -4.39 3.01 -0.84
C ASP A 83 -3.88 3.44 0.55
N LEU A 84 -3.22 4.59 0.62
CA LEU A 84 -2.75 5.24 1.87
C LEU A 84 -3.73 6.33 2.36
N GLY A 85 -4.99 6.29 1.91
CA GLY A 85 -6.02 7.31 2.19
C GLY A 85 -6.02 8.46 1.18
N VAL A 86 -5.54 8.22 -0.04
CA VAL A 86 -5.49 9.21 -1.12
C VAL A 86 -6.80 9.19 -1.91
N GLU A 87 -7.49 10.33 -1.93
CA GLU A 87 -8.76 10.47 -2.63
C GLU A 87 -8.66 10.22 -4.15
N LYS A 88 -9.75 9.69 -4.74
CA LYS A 88 -9.98 9.54 -6.19
C LYS A 88 -9.17 8.48 -6.95
N LEU A 89 -8.72 7.41 -6.30
CA LEU A 89 -8.00 6.33 -6.99
C LEU A 89 -8.74 5.66 -8.15
N TRP A 90 -10.08 5.72 -8.19
CA TRP A 90 -10.89 5.18 -9.29
C TRP A 90 -10.77 5.95 -10.60
N GLU A 91 -10.21 7.16 -10.61
CA GLU A 91 -9.85 7.86 -11.86
C GLU A 91 -8.68 7.16 -12.58
N PHE A 92 -8.06 6.15 -11.94
CA PHE A 92 -6.86 5.45 -12.38
C PHE A 92 -7.13 4.00 -12.84
N MET A 93 -8.35 3.69 -13.28
CA MET A 93 -8.70 2.33 -13.72
C MET A 93 -7.82 1.85 -14.88
N GLY A 94 -7.40 0.58 -14.81
CA GLY A 94 -6.58 -0.04 -15.85
C GLY A 94 -7.38 -0.29 -17.12
N ASP A 95 -6.90 0.25 -18.24
CA ASP A 95 -7.41 0.02 -19.60
C ASP A 95 -6.37 -0.68 -20.50
N GLY A 96 -5.43 -1.40 -19.88
CA GLY A 96 -4.34 -2.14 -20.53
C GLY A 96 -2.97 -1.48 -20.36
N THR A 97 -1.95 -2.01 -21.03
CA THR A 97 -0.56 -1.55 -20.91
C THR A 97 -0.19 -0.38 -21.83
N ASP A 98 -1.12 0.07 -22.66
CA ASP A 98 -0.93 1.14 -23.65
C ASP A 98 -2.11 2.16 -23.65
N GLY A 99 -2.89 2.16 -22.58
CA GLY A 99 -4.05 3.05 -22.40
C GLY A 99 -3.79 4.17 -21.39
N TYR A 100 -4.84 4.92 -21.06
CA TYR A 100 -4.78 6.02 -20.11
C TYR A 100 -4.36 5.56 -18.71
N GLY A 101 -4.77 4.37 -18.28
CA GLY A 101 -4.32 3.73 -17.05
C GLY A 101 -2.81 3.46 -17.04
N ALA A 102 -2.23 3.06 -18.18
CA ALA A 102 -0.78 2.91 -18.30
C ALA A 102 -0.04 4.27 -18.26
N MET A 103 -0.62 5.32 -18.86
CA MET A 103 -0.07 6.68 -18.76
C MET A 103 -0.08 7.17 -17.31
N ILE A 104 -1.15 6.92 -16.56
CA ILE A 104 -1.24 7.27 -15.14
C ILE A 104 -0.20 6.49 -14.33
N ALA A 105 -0.07 5.17 -14.56
CA ALA A 105 0.97 4.38 -13.91
C ALA A 105 2.38 4.94 -14.19
N GLY A 106 2.67 5.30 -15.44
CA GLY A 106 3.93 5.96 -15.82
C GLY A 106 4.12 7.31 -15.10
N GLN A 107 3.09 8.15 -15.04
CA GLN A 107 3.13 9.44 -14.33
C GLN A 107 3.38 9.27 -12.83
N LEU A 108 2.73 8.30 -12.19
CA LEU A 108 2.93 7.99 -10.78
C LEU A 108 4.36 7.53 -10.51
N LEU A 109 4.95 6.70 -11.38
CA LEU A 109 6.34 6.29 -11.27
C LEU A 109 7.30 7.48 -11.43
N LEU A 110 7.06 8.37 -12.39
CA LEU A 110 7.86 9.60 -12.56
C LEU A 110 7.80 10.49 -11.31
N MET A 111 6.59 10.67 -10.76
CA MET A 111 6.40 11.43 -9.52
C MET A 111 7.06 10.76 -8.32
N ALA A 112 6.97 9.43 -8.21
CA ALA A 112 7.59 8.65 -7.15
C ALA A 112 9.11 8.80 -7.18
N VAL A 113 9.75 8.65 -8.36
CA VAL A 113 11.20 8.85 -8.52
C VAL A 113 11.60 10.27 -8.15
N HIS A 114 10.88 11.28 -8.66
CA HIS A 114 11.20 12.67 -8.36
C HIS A 114 11.02 13.01 -6.86
N ARG A 115 10.01 12.45 -6.19
CA ARG A 115 9.84 12.63 -4.73
C ARG A 115 10.85 11.84 -3.92
N ALA A 116 11.23 10.65 -4.36
CA ALA A 116 12.27 9.86 -3.72
C ALA A 116 13.58 10.66 -3.64
N GLU A 117 13.99 11.27 -4.74
CA GLU A 117 15.16 12.15 -4.78
C GLU A 117 15.06 13.32 -3.79
N LEU A 118 13.93 14.04 -3.79
CA LEU A 118 13.71 15.19 -2.89
C LEU A 118 13.71 14.81 -1.41
N LEU A 119 13.28 13.59 -1.07
CA LEU A 119 13.17 13.08 0.30
C LEU A 119 14.41 12.28 0.73
N GLY A 120 15.40 12.10 -0.15
CA GLY A 120 16.62 11.36 0.15
C GLY A 120 16.49 9.84 0.09
N TYR A 121 15.45 9.30 -0.56
CA TYR A 121 15.35 7.88 -0.85
C TYR A 121 16.20 7.50 -2.07
N SER A 122 16.89 6.37 -1.97
CA SER A 122 17.65 5.77 -3.04
C SER A 122 16.78 4.92 -3.97
N THR A 123 17.29 4.62 -5.17
CA THR A 123 16.69 3.63 -6.08
C THR A 123 16.49 2.28 -5.40
N ASP A 124 17.45 1.86 -4.57
CA ASP A 124 17.36 0.58 -3.86
C ASP A 124 16.23 0.56 -2.83
N ASP A 125 15.91 1.70 -2.20
CA ASP A 125 14.76 1.81 -1.28
C ASP A 125 13.45 1.56 -2.03
N LEU A 126 13.31 2.16 -3.22
CA LEU A 126 12.13 1.96 -4.08
C LEU A 126 12.03 0.51 -4.58
N VAL A 127 13.14 -0.09 -5.00
CA VAL A 127 13.17 -1.50 -5.44
C VAL A 127 12.81 -2.43 -4.30
N ARG A 128 13.31 -2.17 -3.08
CA ARG A 128 12.94 -2.96 -1.89
C ARG A 128 11.45 -2.84 -1.57
N PHE A 129 10.90 -1.63 -1.63
CA PHE A 129 9.45 -1.42 -1.45
C PHE A 129 8.62 -2.23 -2.44
N VAL A 130 8.90 -2.10 -3.74
CA VAL A 130 8.18 -2.82 -4.81
C VAL A 130 8.32 -4.33 -4.65
N SER A 131 9.51 -4.80 -4.27
CA SER A 131 9.79 -6.23 -4.08
C SER A 131 9.05 -6.82 -2.87
N ALA A 132 8.94 -6.06 -1.79
CA ALA A 132 8.23 -6.46 -0.57
C ALA A 132 6.71 -6.45 -0.74
N VAL A 133 6.16 -5.41 -1.38
CA VAL A 133 4.72 -5.34 -1.70
C VAL A 133 4.32 -6.39 -2.74
N GLY A 134 5.17 -6.57 -3.75
CA GLY A 134 5.03 -7.51 -4.85
C GLY A 134 3.99 -7.08 -5.90
N LEU A 135 4.17 -7.50 -7.14
CA LEU A 135 3.15 -7.37 -8.20
C LEU A 135 2.43 -8.70 -8.41
N THR A 136 1.12 -8.69 -8.57
CA THR A 136 0.39 -9.85 -9.13
C THR A 136 0.24 -9.65 -10.64
N ARG A 137 0.57 -10.68 -11.42
CA ARG A 137 0.06 -10.75 -12.79
C ARG A 137 -1.37 -11.25 -12.73
N SER A 138 -2.34 -10.36 -12.92
CA SER A 138 -3.67 -10.79 -13.35
C SER A 138 -3.53 -11.19 -14.82
N GLY A 139 -3.60 -12.49 -15.08
CA GLY A 139 -3.66 -13.04 -16.43
C GLY A 139 -5.01 -12.78 -17.08
#